data_AF-A0A957ZFZ0-F1
#
_entry.id   AF-A0A957ZFZ0-F1
#
_cell.length_a   1.000
_cell.length_b   1.000
_cell.length_c   1.000
_cell.angle_alpha   90.00
_cell.angle_beta   90.00
_cell.angle_gamma   90.00
#
_symmetry.space_group_name_H-M   'P 1'
#
loop_
_entity.id
_entity.type
_entity.pdbx_description
1 polymer ?
#
loop_
_entity_poly.entity_id
_entity_poly.type
_entity_poly.pdbx_seq_one_letter_code
_entity_poly.pdbx_strand_id
1 'polypeptide(L)'
;SFHTVPNQPDGTLDLAQAAQAIRPDNEHFPITTLLCLENTQNSCGGRALPVAYMDAAGDLAHEHGIKLHVDGARLWNAAVALNTSPKRLLQNADTV
;
A
#
# COMPACT_ATOMS: atom_id res chain seq x y z
N SER A 1 -17.61 -0.06 0.57
CA SER A 1 -17.14 -0.20 1.96
C SER A 1 -15.69 -0.65 1.94
N PHE A 2 -14.87 -0.11 2.84
CA PHE A 2 -13.47 -0.56 2.97
C PHE A 2 -13.41 -1.99 3.53
N HIS A 3 -12.40 -2.74 3.12
CA HIS A 3 -12.00 -3.98 3.78
C HIS A 3 -10.65 -3.72 4.44
N THR A 4 -10.66 -3.49 5.75
CA THR A 4 -9.45 -3.08 6.47
C THR A 4 -8.60 -4.29 6.82
N VAL A 5 -7.32 -4.22 6.49
CA VAL A 5 -6.29 -5.17 6.93
C VAL A 5 -5.50 -4.50 8.06
N PRO A 6 -5.22 -5.20 9.18
CA PRO A 6 -4.45 -4.61 10.26
C PRO A 6 -3.01 -4.33 9.82
N ASN A 7 -2.46 -3.20 10.26
CA ASN A 7 -1.05 -2.91 10.08
C ASN A 7 -0.20 -3.82 10.97
N GLN A 8 0.94 -4.24 10.44
CA GLN A 8 2.02 -4.83 11.20
C GLN A 8 2.75 -3.75 12.01
N PRO A 9 3.49 -4.14 13.08
CA PRO A 9 4.23 -3.19 13.92
C PRO A 9 5.26 -2.32 13.17
N ASP A 10 5.70 -2.77 11.99
CA ASP A 10 6.64 -2.04 11.13
C ASP A 10 5.95 -1.08 10.13
N GLY A 11 4.62 -0.98 10.16
CA GLY A 11 3.82 -0.12 9.29
C GLY A 11 3.34 -0.78 7.99
N THR A 12 3.80 -1.98 7.67
CA THR A 12 3.35 -2.71 6.48
C THR A 12 1.98 -3.37 6.70
N LEU A 13 1.30 -3.73 5.62
CA LEU A 13 0.24 -4.74 5.64
C LEU A 13 0.84 -6.11 5.29
N ASP A 14 0.31 -7.17 5.90
CA ASP A 14 0.56 -8.53 5.43
C ASP A 14 -0.07 -8.70 4.04
N LEU A 15 0.75 -8.84 3.01
CA LEU A 15 0.29 -8.92 1.63
C LEU A 15 -0.55 -10.17 1.34
N ALA A 16 -0.36 -11.26 2.09
CA ALA A 16 -1.22 -12.44 1.96
C ALA A 16 -2.62 -12.15 2.49
N GLN A 17 -2.73 -11.42 3.61
CA GLN A 17 -4.02 -10.96 4.14
C GLN A 17 -4.65 -9.90 3.22
N ALA A 18 -3.84 -9.01 2.63
CA ALA A 18 -4.32 -8.04 1.64
C ALA A 18 -4.91 -8.74 0.41
N ALA A 19 -4.25 -9.77 -0.12
CA ALA A 19 -4.77 -10.57 -1.23
C ALA A 19 -6.11 -11.23 -0.86
N GLN A 20 -6.22 -11.82 0.34
CA GLN A 20 -7.48 -12.42 0.83
C GLN A 20 -8.59 -11.39 1.04
N ALA A 21 -8.25 -10.12 1.25
CA ALA A 21 -9.21 -9.04 1.41
C ALA A 21 -9.79 -8.53 0.07
N ILE A 22 -9.15 -8.86 -1.06
CA ILE A 22 -9.67 -8.57 -2.40
C ILE A 22 -10.90 -9.45 -2.65
N ARG A 23 -12.05 -8.82 -2.85
CA ARG A 23 -13.32 -9.53 -2.97
C ARG A 23 -13.45 -10.12 -4.38
N PRO A 24 -13.94 -11.37 -4.50
CA PRO A 24 -14.22 -11.96 -5.81
C PRO A 24 -15.36 -11.22 -6.51
N ASP A 25 -15.42 -11.35 -7.84
CA ASP A 25 -16.55 -10.85 -8.63
C ASP A 25 -17.81 -11.67 -8.30
N ASN A 26 -18.67 -11.10 -7.46
CA ASN A 26 -19.87 -11.72 -6.95
C ASN A 26 -20.89 -10.62 -6.62
N GLU A 27 -22.14 -10.82 -7.04
CA GLU A 27 -23.23 -9.84 -6.91
C GLU A 27 -23.55 -9.43 -5.46
N HIS A 28 -23.16 -10.23 -4.47
CA HIS A 28 -23.36 -9.93 -3.04
C HIS A 28 -22.23 -9.09 -2.44
N PHE A 29 -21.13 -8.88 -3.16
CA PHE A 29 -19.97 -8.17 -2.66
C PHE A 29 -19.67 -6.91 -3.50
N PRO A 30 -19.22 -5.82 -2.86
CA PRO A 30 -18.69 -4.69 -3.60
C PRO A 30 -17.36 -5.08 -4.27
N ILE A 31 -17.17 -4.66 -5.52
CA ILE A 31 -15.95 -4.89 -6.28
C ILE A 31 -14.79 -4.11 -5.62
N THR A 32 -13.71 -4.80 -5.30
CA THR A 32 -12.46 -4.15 -4.86
C THR A 32 -11.79 -3.52 -6.07
N THR A 33 -11.47 -2.23 -6.00
CA THR A 33 -10.84 -1.49 -7.12
C THR A 33 -9.53 -0.80 -6.74
N LEU A 34 -9.21 -0.73 -5.44
CA LEU A 34 -8.12 0.08 -4.93
C LEU A 34 -7.51 -0.55 -3.67
N LEU A 35 -6.18 -0.67 -3.67
CA LEU A 35 -5.35 -0.87 -2.49
C LEU A 35 -4.82 0.49 -2.04
N CYS A 36 -4.99 0.83 -0.76
CA CYS A 36 -4.48 2.08 -0.19
C CYS A 36 -3.40 1.79 0.85
N LEU A 37 -2.27 2.48 0.75
CA LEU A 37 -1.20 2.48 1.75
C LEU A 37 -0.93 3.90 2.26
N GLU A 38 -0.37 4.04 3.46
CA GLU A 38 0.10 5.32 4.00
C GLU A 38 1.62 5.26 4.15
N ASN A 39 2.36 6.18 3.50
CA ASN A 39 3.82 6.23 3.59
C ASN A 39 4.32 7.66 3.84
N THR A 40 4.79 8.01 5.05
CA THR A 40 5.04 7.15 6.22
C THR A 40 3.78 6.74 6.98
N GLN A 41 3.76 5.54 7.58
CA GLN A 41 2.62 5.04 8.38
C GLN A 41 2.62 5.67 9.79
N ASN A 42 1.65 6.55 10.07
CA ASN A 42 1.58 7.34 11.30
C ASN A 42 1.20 6.52 12.55
N SER A 43 0.21 5.63 12.46
CA SER A 43 -0.23 4.78 13.58
C SER A 43 0.83 3.77 14.08
N CYS A 44 1.87 3.52 13.29
CA CYS A 44 3.00 2.66 13.63
C CYS A 44 4.26 3.47 14.00
N GLY A 45 4.11 4.77 14.29
CA GLY A 45 5.19 5.65 14.73
C GLY A 45 5.93 6.37 13.60
N GLY A 46 5.28 6.60 12.46
CA GLY A 46 5.88 7.29 11.31
C GLY A 46 6.84 6.41 10.51
N ARG A 47 6.55 5.11 10.39
CA ARG A 47 7.42 4.15 9.71
C ARG A 47 7.48 4.44 8.20
N ALA A 48 8.70 4.50 7.67
CA ALA A 48 8.91 4.55 6.23
C ALA A 48 8.84 3.12 5.67
N LEU A 49 7.92 2.89 4.72
CA LEU A 49 7.73 1.56 4.14
C LEU A 49 8.91 1.23 3.18
N PRO A 50 9.59 0.07 3.33
CA PRO A 50 10.73 -0.27 2.50
C PRO A 50 10.39 -0.29 1.00
N VAL A 51 11.37 0.06 0.15
CA VAL A 51 11.19 0.08 -1.32
C VAL A 51 10.70 -1.28 -1.85
N ALA A 52 11.31 -2.38 -1.39
CA ALA A 52 10.91 -3.72 -1.81
C ALA A 52 9.46 -4.08 -1.42
N TYR A 53 8.98 -3.55 -0.29
CA TYR A 53 7.57 -3.71 0.11
C TYR A 53 6.64 -2.91 -0.79
N MET A 54 6.99 -1.65 -1.09
CA MET A 54 6.21 -0.82 -2.01
C MET A 54 6.10 -1.45 -3.40
N ASP A 55 7.19 -2.03 -3.90
CA ASP A 55 7.18 -2.76 -5.17
C ASP A 55 6.23 -3.96 -5.10
N ALA A 56 6.36 -4.81 -4.07
CA ALA A 56 5.54 -6.00 -3.90
C ALA A 56 4.04 -5.68 -3.71
N ALA A 57 3.71 -4.58 -3.02
CA ALA A 57 2.33 -4.13 -2.87
C ALA A 57 1.74 -3.62 -4.19
N GLY A 58 2.54 -2.93 -5.00
CA GLY A 58 2.15 -2.51 -6.35
C GLY A 58 1.94 -3.71 -7.27
N ASP A 59 2.87 -4.67 -7.25
CA ASP A 59 2.78 -5.90 -8.03
C ASP A 59 1.51 -6.68 -7.65
N LEU A 60 1.23 -6.86 -6.35
CA LEU A 60 0.01 -7.51 -5.87
C LEU A 60 -1.26 -6.82 -6.40
N ALA A 61 -1.31 -5.48 -6.35
CA ALA A 61 -2.45 -4.71 -6.84
C ALA A 61 -2.65 -4.92 -8.35
N HIS A 62 -1.58 -4.79 -9.14
CA HIS A 62 -1.62 -4.92 -10.59
C HIS A 62 -1.93 -6.35 -11.04
N GLU A 63 -1.41 -7.37 -10.35
CA GLU A 63 -1.74 -8.78 -10.57
C GLU A 63 -3.24 -9.08 -10.39
N HIS A 64 -3.90 -8.38 -9.45
CA HIS A 64 -5.34 -8.50 -9.21
C HIS A 64 -6.18 -7.49 -10.02
N GLY A 65 -5.55 -6.74 -10.93
CA GLY A 65 -6.25 -5.76 -11.77
C GLY A 65 -6.81 -4.55 -11.02
N ILE A 66 -6.29 -4.25 -9.82
CA ILE A 66 -6.67 -3.09 -9.02
C ILE A 66 -5.53 -2.07 -8.97
N LYS A 67 -5.84 -0.84 -8.56
CA LYS A 67 -4.86 0.25 -8.46
C LYS A 67 -4.21 0.29 -7.07
N LEU A 68 -3.01 0.86 -6.99
CA LEU A 68 -2.36 1.25 -5.75
C LEU A 68 -2.40 2.77 -5.57
N HIS A 69 -3.01 3.25 -4.49
CA HIS A 69 -2.91 4.63 -4.02
C HIS A 69 -2.03 4.69 -2.77
N VAL A 70 -1.16 5.70 -2.71
CA VAL A 70 -0.28 5.94 -1.56
C VAL A 70 -0.61 7.31 -0.96
N ASP A 71 -1.19 7.34 0.24
CA ASP A 71 -1.23 8.57 1.03
C ASP A 71 0.21 8.97 1.39
N GLY A 72 0.70 9.95 0.64
CA GLY A 72 2.07 10.44 0.69
C GLY A 72 2.23 11.73 1.49
N ALA A 73 1.34 12.04 2.45
CA ALA A 73 1.41 13.29 3.22
C ALA A 73 2.80 13.56 3.84
N ARG A 74 3.59 12.51 4.09
CA ARG A 74 4.97 12.56 4.62
C ARG A 74 5.98 11.82 3.75
N LEU A 75 5.71 11.69 2.46
CA LEU A 75 6.52 10.90 1.54
C LEU A 75 7.99 11.35 1.49
N TRP A 76 8.25 12.66 1.58
CA TRP A 76 9.63 13.19 1.59
C TRP A 76 10.41 12.73 2.82
N ASN A 77 9.76 12.57 3.98
CA ASN A 77 10.37 12.01 5.17
C ASN A 77 10.75 10.54 4.95
N ALA A 78 9.88 9.76 4.32
CA ALA A 78 10.19 8.36 3.96
C ALA A 78 11.38 8.27 3.00
N ALA A 79 11.43 9.15 1.99
CA ALA A 79 12.53 9.22 1.03
C ALA A 79 13.88 9.50 1.70
N VAL A 80 13.93 10.49 2.61
CA VAL A 80 15.13 10.80 3.40
C VAL A 80 15.51 9.62 4.31
N ALA A 81 14.55 9.04 5.03
CA ALA A 81 14.81 7.93 5.95
C ALA A 81 15.37 6.67 5.25
N LEU A 82 14.94 6.41 4.01
CA LEU A 82 15.35 5.27 3.21
C LEU A 82 16.50 5.58 2.25
N ASN A 83 17.05 6.80 2.29
CA ASN A 83 18.10 7.29 1.39
C ASN A 83 17.81 7.00 -0.09
N THR A 84 16.59 7.35 -0.52
CA THR A 84 16.10 7.12 -1.88
C THR A 84 15.27 8.30 -2.38
N SER A 85 14.87 8.29 -3.65
CA SER A 85 13.99 9.32 -4.19
C SER A 85 12.51 8.96 -3.98
N PRO A 86 11.60 9.94 -3.82
CA PRO A 86 10.16 9.67 -3.81
C PRO A 86 9.68 8.94 -5.06
N LYS A 87 10.26 9.29 -6.23
CA LYS A 87 9.99 8.62 -7.50
C LYS A 87 10.26 7.11 -7.41
N ARG A 88 11.31 6.69 -6.69
CA ARG A 88 11.62 5.28 -6.51
C ARG A 88 10.64 4.59 -5.56
N LEU A 89 10.23 5.25 -4.48
CA LEU A 89 9.25 4.72 -3.52
C LEU A 89 7.86 4.52 -4.12
N LEU A 90 7.51 5.33 -5.13
CA LEU A 90 6.20 5.33 -5.78
C LEU A 90 6.22 4.73 -7.18
N GLN A 91 7.29 4.03 -7.56
CA GLN A 91 7.45 3.50 -8.91
C GLN A 91 6.23 2.71 -9.40
N ASN A 92 5.66 1.88 -8.51
CA ASN A 92 4.52 1.02 -8.80
C ASN A 92 3.19 1.58 -8.27
N ALA A 93 3.16 2.84 -7.79
CA ALA A 93 1.93 3.49 -7.35
C ALA A 93 1.23 4.17 -8.54
N ASP A 94 -0.11 4.07 -8.59
CA ASP A 94 -0.91 4.70 -9.63
C ASP A 94 -1.27 6.14 -9.29
N THR A 95 -1.44 6.46 -8.00
CA THR A 95 -1.76 7.81 -7.52
C THR A 95 -1.15 8.07 -6.14
N VAL A 96 -0.99 9.37 -5.83
CA VAL A 96 -0.57 9.93 -4.52
C VAL A 96 -1.58 10.97 -4.08
#